data_AF-A0A9E2X5B8-F1
#
_entry.id   AF-A0A9E2X5B8-F1
#
_cell.length_a   1.000
_cell.length_b   1.000
_cell.length_c   1.000
_cell.angle_alpha   90.00
_cell.angle_beta   90.00
_cell.angle_gamma   90.00
#
_symmetry.space_group_name_H-M   'P 1'
#
loop_
_entity.id
_entity.type
_entity.pdbx_description
1 polymer ?
#
loop_
_entity_poly.entity_id
_entity_poly.type
_entity_poly.pdbx_seq_one_letter_code
_entity_poly.pdbx_strand_id
1 'polypeptide(L)' 'ALRMKARYRPAGGKGTAPVHTLNGSGLAIGRTLIAILENYQRHNGMVALPPALQPYMGGQEVIEPDA' A
#
# COMPACT_ATOMS: atom_id res chain seq x y z
N ALA A 1 2.31 1.05 -22.97
CA ALA A 1 2.33 -0.28 -23.63
C ALA A 1 3.18 -0.39 -24.91
N LEU A 2 3.27 0.66 -25.75
CA LEU A 2 3.98 0.59 -27.05
C LEU A 2 5.44 0.11 -26.93
N ARG A 3 6.22 0.64 -25.98
CA ARG A 3 7.62 0.21 -25.75
C ARG A 3 7.73 -1.27 -25.37
N MET A 4 6.83 -1.77 -24.52
CA MET A 4 6.79 -3.17 -24.08
C MET A 4 6.12 -4.11 -25.09
N LYS A 5 5.56 -3.58 -26.19
CA LYS A 5 4.73 -4.31 -27.15
C LYS A 5 3.56 -5.08 -26.49
N ALA A 6 3.05 -4.60 -25.36
CA ALA A 6 1.88 -5.19 -24.70
C ALA A 6 0.60 -4.83 -25.46
N ARG A 7 -0.17 -5.83 -25.88
CA ARG A 7 -1.35 -5.68 -26.75
C ARG A 7 -2.48 -6.59 -26.28
N TYR A 8 -3.71 -6.23 -26.60
CA TYR A 8 -4.90 -7.06 -26.43
C TYR A 8 -5.58 -7.29 -27.79
N ARG A 9 -6.49 -8.25 -27.87
CA ARG A 9 -7.32 -8.52 -29.04
C ARG A 9 -8.76 -8.10 -28.74
N PRO A 10 -9.28 -7.02 -29.35
CA PRO A 10 -10.69 -6.64 -29.20
C PRO A 10 -11.61 -7.74 -29.73
N ALA A 11 -12.73 -7.99 -29.06
CA ALA A 11 -13.74 -8.92 -29.56
C ALA A 11 -14.29 -8.43 -30.90
N GLY A 12 -14.36 -9.32 -31.90
CA GLY A 12 -14.80 -8.98 -33.26
C GLY A 12 -13.84 -8.09 -34.08
N GLY A 13 -12.71 -7.67 -33.50
CA GLY A 13 -11.72 -6.83 -34.17
C GLY A 13 -10.72 -7.62 -35.01
N LYS A 14 -10.26 -7.03 -36.12
CA LYS A 14 -9.09 -7.55 -36.86
C LYS A 14 -7.80 -7.14 -36.16
N GLY A 15 -6.97 -8.14 -35.81
CA GLY A 15 -5.62 -7.91 -35.27
C GLY A 15 -5.58 -7.62 -33.77
N THR A 16 -4.55 -6.90 -33.32
CA THR A 16 -4.33 -6.56 -31.90
C THR A 16 -4.10 -5.07 -31.73
N ALA A 17 -4.50 -4.52 -30.59
CA ALA A 17 -4.35 -3.12 -30.24
C ALA A 17 -3.48 -2.95 -28.98
N PRO A 18 -2.70 -1.87 -28.83
CA PRO A 18 -1.97 -1.58 -27.60
C PRO A 18 -2.91 -1.44 -26.40
N VAL A 19 -2.51 -1.95 -25.24
CA VAL A 19 -3.25 -1.72 -23.98
C VAL A 19 -2.95 -0.34 -23.39
N HIS A 20 -3.86 0.18 -22.58
CA HIS A 20 -3.54 1.26 -21.64
C HIS A 20 -2.98 0.67 -20.34
N THR A 21 -2.05 1.38 -19.72
CA THR A 21 -1.39 0.95 -18.49
C THR A 21 -1.46 2.09 -17.48
N LEU A 22 -1.93 1.80 -16.28
CA LEU A 22 -1.89 2.73 -15.13
C LEU A 22 -1.01 2.13 -14.04
N ASN A 23 -0.46 3.00 -13.20
CA ASN A 23 0.25 2.61 -12.00
C ASN A 23 0.00 3.65 -10.91
N GLY A 24 0.01 3.20 -9.65
CA GLY A 24 -0.14 4.05 -8.47
C GLY A 24 0.22 3.24 -7.23
N SER A 25 1.02 3.82 -6.34
CA SER A 25 1.34 3.20 -5.05
C SER A 25 0.13 3.26 -4.11
N GLY A 26 -0.16 2.19 -3.38
CA GLY A 26 -1.25 2.14 -2.40
C GLY A 26 -0.90 1.36 -1.15
N LEU A 27 0.27 1.52 -0.55
CA LEU A 27 1.15 2.70 -0.48
C LEU A 27 2.63 2.25 -0.43
N ALA A 28 3.58 3.16 -0.24
CA ALA A 28 4.97 2.78 0.03
C ALA A 28 5.14 2.43 1.52
N ILE A 29 5.32 1.15 1.84
CA ILE A 29 5.27 0.61 3.22
C ILE A 29 6.17 1.38 4.20
N GLY A 30 7.42 1.64 3.84
CA GLY A 30 8.34 2.38 4.72
C GLY A 30 7.87 3.81 5.03
N ARG A 31 7.24 4.50 4.07
CA ARG A 31 6.67 5.84 4.30
C ARG A 31 5.41 5.77 5.15
N THR A 32 4.56 4.76 4.91
CA THR A 32 3.37 4.52 5.73
C THR A 32 3.74 4.21 7.18
N LEU A 33 4.81 3.44 7.40
CA LEU A 33 5.33 3.16 8.74
C LEU A 33 5.73 4.44 9.46
N ILE A 34 6.56 5.29 8.84
CA ILE A 34 6.99 6.57 9.43
C ILE A 34 5.78 7.44 9.76
N ALA A 35 4.82 7.56 8.83
CA ALA A 35 3.59 8.33 9.07
C ALA A 35 2.78 7.79 10.26
N ILE A 36 2.69 6.47 10.43
CA ILE A 36 2.03 5.86 11.58
C ILE A 36 2.79 6.19 12.88
N LEU A 37 4.12 6.00 12.90
CA LEU A 37 4.93 6.31 14.08
C LEU A 37 4.77 7.78 14.51
N GLU A 38 4.85 8.72 13.57
CA GLU A 38 4.75 10.15 13.89
C GLU A 38 3.34 10.59 14.34
N ASN A 39 2.29 10.08 13.71
CA ASN A 39 0.92 10.54 13.97
C ASN A 39 0.22 9.80 15.11
N TYR A 40 0.73 8.61 15.47
CA TYR A 40 0.15 7.78 16.53
C TYR A 40 1.06 7.62 17.75
N GLN A 41 2.19 8.33 17.81
CA GLN A 41 3.00 8.40 19.03
C GLN A 41 2.22 9.01 20.20
N ARG A 42 2.48 8.50 21.39
CA ARG A 42 1.96 9.00 22.67
C ARG A 42 3.09 9.66 23.47
N HIS A 43 2.73 10.50 24.43
CA HIS A 43 3.70 11.23 25.26
C HIS A 43 4.71 10.34 26.01
N ASN A 44 4.36 9.08 26.26
CA ASN A 44 5.18 8.09 26.95
C ASN A 44 6.00 7.19 25.99
N GLY A 45 6.11 7.55 24.72
CA GLY A 45 6.91 6.82 23.72
C GLY A 45 6.23 5.60 23.09
N MET A 46 5.03 5.22 23.55
CA MET A 46 4.23 4.18 22.89
C MET A 46 3.67 4.69 21.55
N VAL A 47 3.39 3.77 20.62
CA VAL A 47 2.68 4.09 19.37
C VAL A 47 1.34 3.35 19.33
N ALA A 48 0.24 4.10 19.19
CA ALA A 48 -1.07 3.49 19.00
C ALA A 48 -1.19 2.85 17.62
N LEU A 49 -1.77 1.66 17.54
CA LEU A 49 -2.04 0.99 16.27
C LEU A 49 -3.35 1.49 15.67
N PRO A 50 -3.37 1.94 14.40
CA PRO A 50 -4.61 2.24 13.70
C PRO A 50 -5.57 1.04 13.77
N PRO A 51 -6.88 1.24 14.05
CA PRO A 51 -7.83 0.14 14.21
C PRO A 51 -7.84 -0.85 13.04
N ALA A 52 -7.63 -0.36 11.81
CA ALA A 52 -7.56 -1.18 10.61
C ALA A 52 -6.37 -2.17 10.59
N LEU A 53 -5.31 -1.92 11.38
CA LEU A 53 -4.13 -2.78 11.46
C LEU A 53 -4.18 -3.80 12.60
N GLN A 54 -5.02 -3.59 13.62
CA GLN A 54 -5.05 -4.43 14.83
C GLN A 54 -5.32 -5.93 14.55
N PRO A 55 -6.21 -6.33 13.60
CA PRO A 55 -6.39 -7.75 13.26
C PRO A 55 -5.13 -8.41 12.70
N TYR A 56 -4.25 -7.62 12.07
CA TYR A 56 -2.97 -8.10 11.54
C TYR A 56 -1.85 -8.12 12.58
N MET A 57 -2.08 -7.49 13.74
CA MET A 57 -1.13 -7.38 14.86
C MET A 57 -1.54 -8.26 16.05
N GLY A 58 -2.33 -9.32 15.82
CA GLY A 58 -2.78 -10.22 16.88
C GLY A 58 -3.72 -9.58 17.90
N GLY A 59 -4.43 -8.52 17.52
CA GLY A 59 -5.31 -7.76 18.41
C GLY A 59 -4.59 -6.74 19.30
N GLN A 60 -3.30 -6.50 19.10
CA GLN A 60 -2.58 -5.43 19.80
C GLN A 60 -3.14 -4.06 19.44
N GLU A 61 -3.28 -3.18 20.43
CA GLU A 61 -3.73 -1.80 20.25
C GLU A 61 -2.58 -0.79 20.28
N VAL A 62 -1.41 -1.19 20.80
CA VAL A 62 -0.24 -0.33 21.03
C VAL A 62 1.06 -1.10 20.82
N ILE A 63 2.09 -0.40 20.35
CA ILE A 63 3.49 -0.83 20.37
C ILE A 63 4.18 -0.11 21.54
N GLU A 64 4.87 -0.87 22.37
CA GLU A 64 5.66 -0.35 23.49
C GLU A 64 7.10 -0.09 23.05
N PRO A 65 7.77 0.95 23.59
CA PRO A 65 9.21 1.11 23.38
C PRO A 65 9.97 -0.04 24.05
N ASP A 66 11.10 -0.44 23.45
CA ASP A 66 12.02 -1.38 24.08
C ASP A 66 12.55 -0.80 25.41
N ALA A 67 12.82 -1.68 26.38
CA ALA A 67 13.36 -1.32 27.71
C ALA A 67 14.83 -0.90 27.67
#